data_AF-A0A059XR22-F1
#
_entry.id   AF-A0A059XR22-F1
#
_cell.length_a   1.000
_cell.length_b   1.000
_cell.length_c   1.000
_cell.angle_alpha   90.00
_cell.angle_beta   90.00
_cell.angle_gamma   90.00
#
_symmetry.space_group_name_H-M   'P 1'
#
loop_
_entity.id
_entity.type
_entity.pdbx_description
1 polymer ?
#
loop_
_entity_poly.entity_id
_entity_poly.type
_entity_poly.pdbx_seq_one_letter_code
_entity_poly.pdbx_strand_id
1 'polypeptide(L)'
;MNQYFRSGLRKLRLIHLFIVVVIGLIFWAAIISILVLNYKKTFKTAFSDSGFVAGFFWIAYGIVFISARLGLGSSWRSMSSSRRDAKIRREMDKIRNKNLLSDDDKISLKIMQQNLDRNLARDEVIEQERRNQLIYFILIGLGLIQIIIAVILAYI
;
A
#
# COMPACT_ATOMS: atom_id res chain seq x y z
N MET A 1 1.49 5.11 -18.39
CA MET A 1 2.41 4.17 -17.69
C MET A 1 3.46 4.86 -16.83
N ASN A 2 4.20 5.87 -17.31
CA ASN A 2 5.29 6.50 -16.54
C ASN A 2 4.90 7.05 -15.15
N GLN A 3 3.72 7.66 -14.99
CA GLN A 3 3.26 8.16 -13.69
C GLN A 3 2.97 7.04 -12.67
N TYR A 4 2.57 5.85 -13.13
CA TYR A 4 2.35 4.69 -12.26
C TYR A 4 3.68 4.17 -11.69
N PHE A 5 4.71 4.02 -12.52
CA PHE A 5 6.05 3.63 -12.01
C PHE A 5 6.64 4.69 -11.07
N ARG A 6 6.51 5.98 -11.42
CA ARG A 6 7.06 7.09 -10.62
C ARG A 6 6.41 7.21 -9.24
N SER A 7 5.09 7.02 -9.16
CA SER A 7 4.36 7.02 -7.87
C SER A 7 4.61 5.73 -7.06
N GLY A 8 4.93 4.63 -7.74
CA GLY A 8 5.20 3.33 -7.14
C GLY A 8 6.54 3.32 -6.43
N LEU A 9 7.55 3.93 -7.05
CA LEU A 9 8.95 3.99 -6.59
C LEU A 9 9.25 5.22 -5.73
N ARG A 10 8.26 5.74 -5.00
CA ARG A 10 8.48 6.85 -4.06
C ARG A 10 9.48 6.41 -2.99
N LYS A 11 10.44 7.30 -2.63
CA LYS A 11 11.53 7.01 -1.66
C LYS A 11 11.07 6.27 -0.41
N LEU A 12 9.96 6.72 0.19
CA LEU A 12 9.44 6.15 1.43
C LEU A 12 8.94 4.70 1.26
N ARG A 13 8.37 4.35 0.10
CA ARG A 13 7.92 2.99 -0.20
C ARG A 13 9.09 2.07 -0.52
N LEU A 14 10.14 2.58 -1.18
CA LEU A 14 11.38 1.84 -1.41
C LEU A 14 12.12 1.54 -0.10
N ILE A 15 12.18 2.51 0.83
CA ILE A 15 12.74 2.30 2.16
C ILE A 15 11.95 1.20 2.90
N HIS A 16 10.62 1.24 2.84
CA HIS A 16 9.79 0.19 3.44
C HIS A 16 10.06 -1.19 2.83
N LEU A 17 10.12 -1.29 1.50
CA LEU A 17 10.48 -2.54 0.81
C LEU A 17 11.84 -3.06 1.28
N PHE A 18 12.84 -2.18 1.34
CA PHE A 18 14.20 -2.52 1.77
C PHE A 18 14.19 -3.05 3.21
N ILE A 19 13.52 -2.37 4.14
CA ILE A 19 13.39 -2.80 5.54
C ILE A 19 12.75 -4.19 5.63
N VAL A 20 11.65 -4.42 4.90
CA VAL A 20 10.93 -5.72 4.93
C VAL A 20 11.81 -6.85 4.37
N VAL A 21 12.55 -6.59 3.31
CA VAL A 21 13.49 -7.57 2.74
C VAL A 21 14.61 -7.87 3.73
N VAL A 22 15.22 -6.86 4.34
CA VAL A 22 16.30 -7.05 5.34
C VAL A 22 15.82 -7.84 6.54
N ILE A 23 14.65 -7.52 7.10
CA ILE A 23 14.06 -8.27 8.22
C ILE A 23 13.81 -9.73 7.81
N GLY A 24 13.27 -9.95 6.61
CA GLY A 24 13.06 -11.30 6.07
C GLY A 24 14.36 -12.10 5.93
N LEU A 25 15.44 -11.46 5.46
CA LEU A 25 16.76 -12.10 5.34
C LEU A 25 17.36 -12.45 6.70
N ILE A 26 17.22 -11.57 7.70
CA ILE A 26 17.66 -11.85 9.08
C ILE A 26 16.90 -13.05 9.65
N PHE A 27 15.58 -13.06 9.49
CA PHE A 27 14.74 -14.17 9.96
C PHE A 27 15.11 -15.50 9.27
N TRP A 28 15.35 -15.44 7.96
CA TRP A 28 15.78 -16.58 7.18
C TRP A 28 17.12 -17.15 7.64
N ALA A 29 18.13 -16.30 7.83
CA ALA A 29 19.45 -16.68 8.35
C ALA A 29 19.38 -17.26 9.78
N ALA A 30 18.49 -16.74 10.62
CA ALA A 30 18.25 -17.26 11.96
C ALA A 30 17.66 -18.68 11.92
N ILE A 31 16.67 -18.93 11.04
CA ILE A 31 16.09 -20.27 10.87
C ILE A 31 17.15 -21.26 10.38
N ILE A 32 17.97 -20.88 9.38
CA ILE A 32 19.06 -21.74 8.90
C ILE A 32 20.00 -22.12 10.05
N SER A 33 20.44 -21.12 10.83
CA SER A 33 21.33 -21.35 11.97
C SER A 33 20.72 -22.34 12.97
N ILE A 34 19.43 -22.19 13.30
CA ILE A 34 18.73 -23.11 14.21
C ILE A 34 18.65 -24.52 13.62
N LEU A 35 18.29 -24.67 12.35
CA LEU A 35 18.15 -25.99 11.70
C LEU A 35 19.48 -26.73 11.57
N VAL A 36 20.58 -26.01 11.28
CA VAL A 36 21.91 -26.61 11.16
C VAL A 36 22.49 -26.93 12.54
N LEU A 37 22.45 -25.98 13.48
CA LEU A 37 23.13 -26.13 14.79
C LEU A 37 22.36 -27.05 15.75
N ASN A 38 21.03 -26.95 15.81
CA ASN A 38 20.24 -27.67 16.81
C ASN A 38 19.63 -28.97 16.27
N TYR A 39 19.25 -29.01 14.99
CA TYR A 39 18.58 -30.16 14.38
C TYR A 39 19.49 -31.01 13.50
N LYS A 40 20.79 -30.67 13.42
CA LYS A 40 21.82 -31.38 12.63
C LYS A 40 21.40 -31.67 11.18
N LYS A 41 20.52 -30.84 10.60
CA LYS A 41 20.17 -30.94 9.18
C LYS A 41 21.37 -30.58 8.33
N THR A 42 21.49 -31.21 7.17
CA THR A 42 22.48 -30.76 6.18
C THR A 42 22.18 -29.31 5.80
N PHE A 43 23.23 -28.53 5.49
CA PHE A 43 23.07 -27.13 5.11
C PHE A 43 22.07 -26.97 3.95
N LYS A 44 22.11 -27.89 2.97
CA LYS A 44 21.20 -27.91 1.83
C LYS A 44 19.74 -28.07 2.25
N THR A 45 19.42 -29.06 3.08
CA THR A 45 18.05 -29.27 3.58
C THR A 45 17.58 -28.08 4.42
N ALA A 46 18.46 -27.55 5.29
CA ALA A 46 18.14 -26.38 6.10
C ALA A 46 17.87 -25.13 5.24
N PHE A 47 18.66 -24.92 4.19
CA PHE A 47 18.48 -23.80 3.25
C PHE A 47 17.20 -23.93 2.44
N SER A 48 16.87 -25.14 1.96
CA SER A 48 15.61 -25.43 1.28
C SER A 48 14.40 -25.15 2.18
N ASP A 49 14.34 -25.78 3.36
CA ASP A 49 13.20 -25.67 4.27
C ASP A 49 12.98 -24.22 4.73
N SER A 50 14.07 -23.55 5.12
CA SER A 50 14.02 -22.15 5.53
C SER A 50 13.68 -21.21 4.38
N GLY A 51 14.16 -21.51 3.16
CA GLY A 51 13.87 -20.74 1.95
C GLY A 51 12.38 -20.81 1.58
N PHE A 52 11.77 -21.98 1.76
CA PHE A 52 10.33 -22.16 1.58
C PHE A 52 9.52 -21.31 2.57
N VAL A 53 9.90 -21.34 3.85
CA VAL A 53 9.27 -20.52 4.91
C VAL A 53 9.44 -19.02 4.64
N ALA A 54 10.64 -18.58 4.26
CA ALA A 54 10.92 -17.18 3.96
C ALA A 54 10.16 -16.69 2.71
N GLY A 55 10.09 -17.51 1.66
CA GLY A 55 9.31 -17.21 0.46
C GLY A 55 7.82 -17.08 0.77
N PHE A 56 7.26 -17.99 1.58
CA PHE A 56 5.88 -17.91 2.03
C PHE A 56 5.62 -16.66 2.87
N PHE A 57 6.54 -16.30 3.76
CA PHE A 57 6.46 -15.07 4.56
C PHE A 57 6.36 -13.82 3.67
N TRP A 58 7.20 -13.68 2.66
CA TRP A 58 7.15 -12.52 1.75
C TRP A 58 5.85 -12.44 0.93
N ILE A 59 5.34 -13.59 0.46
CA ILE A 59 4.05 -13.65 -0.23
C ILE A 59 2.92 -13.25 0.71
N ALA A 60 2.85 -13.86 1.89
CA ALA A 60 1.82 -13.58 2.89
C ALA A 60 1.84 -12.10 3.29
N TYR A 61 3.03 -11.54 3.54
CA TYR A 61 3.20 -10.12 3.86
C TYR A 61 2.67 -9.22 2.74
N GLY A 62 3.03 -9.51 1.49
CA GLY A 62 2.56 -8.77 0.32
C GLY A 62 1.03 -8.78 0.19
N ILE A 63 0.41 -9.96 0.34
CA ILE A 63 -1.05 -10.14 0.26
C ILE A 63 -1.77 -9.40 1.40
N VAL A 64 -1.28 -9.54 2.63
CA VAL A 64 -1.87 -8.86 3.80
C VAL A 64 -1.82 -7.35 3.63
N PHE A 65 -0.70 -6.81 3.15
CA PHE A 65 -0.58 -5.36 2.95
C PHE A 65 -1.45 -4.84 1.80
N ILE A 66 -1.57 -5.58 0.70
CA ILE A 66 -2.51 -5.27 -0.38
C ILE A 66 -3.94 -5.24 0.16
N SER A 67 -4.31 -6.26 0.93
CA SER A 67 -5.66 -6.40 1.51
C SER A 67 -5.96 -5.28 2.51
N ALA A 68 -5.01 -4.95 3.40
CA ALA A 68 -5.13 -3.85 4.34
C ALA A 68 -5.26 -2.50 3.62
N ARG A 69 -4.49 -2.30 2.53
CA ARG A 69 -4.61 -1.10 1.70
C ARG A 69 -5.94 -1.01 0.98
N LEU A 70 -6.48 -2.10 0.44
CA LEU A 70 -7.72 -2.06 -0.33
C LEU A 70 -8.98 -1.99 0.56
N GLY A 71 -9.03 -2.75 1.65
CA GLY A 71 -10.28 -3.03 2.36
C GLY A 71 -10.50 -2.28 3.68
N LEU A 72 -9.48 -2.13 4.53
CA LEU A 72 -9.74 -1.85 5.96
C LEU A 72 -9.81 -0.36 6.33
N GLY A 73 -9.16 0.52 5.57
CA GLY A 73 -9.13 1.97 5.85
C GLY A 73 -9.87 2.87 4.86
N SER A 74 -10.42 2.32 3.77
CA SER A 74 -11.08 3.09 2.69
C SER A 74 -12.46 3.58 3.11
N SER A 75 -13.25 2.70 3.73
CA SER A 75 -14.64 2.99 4.09
C SER A 75 -14.75 4.18 5.05
N TRP A 76 -14.01 4.20 6.15
CA TRP A 76 -14.12 5.29 7.14
C TRP A 76 -13.63 6.65 6.62
N ARG A 77 -12.56 6.65 5.82
CA ARG A 77 -12.01 7.90 5.26
C ARG A 77 -12.89 8.46 4.16
N SER A 78 -13.41 7.61 3.28
CA SER A 78 -14.37 8.00 2.25
C SER A 78 -15.67 8.55 2.85
N MET A 79 -16.13 7.96 3.96
CA MET A 79 -17.31 8.44 4.67
C MET A 79 -17.07 9.82 5.30
N SER A 80 -15.88 10.06 5.85
CA SER A 80 -15.52 11.37 6.41
C SER A 80 -15.36 12.46 5.33
N SER A 81 -14.68 12.16 4.21
CA SER A 81 -14.53 13.13 3.11
C SER A 81 -15.89 13.44 2.45
N SER A 82 -16.70 12.40 2.21
CA SER A 82 -18.09 12.52 1.75
C SER A 82 -18.93 13.44 2.64
N ARG A 83 -18.85 13.29 3.97
CA ARG A 83 -19.57 14.18 4.90
C ARG A 83 -19.11 15.63 4.81
N ARG A 84 -17.80 15.87 4.72
CA ARG A 84 -17.24 17.22 4.57
C ARG A 84 -17.68 17.87 3.26
N ASP A 85 -17.59 17.13 2.16
CA ASP A 85 -17.94 17.64 0.84
C ASP A 85 -19.45 17.84 0.69
N ALA A 86 -20.26 16.95 1.29
CA ALA A 86 -21.70 17.13 1.39
C ALA A 86 -22.07 18.38 2.22
N LYS A 87 -21.31 18.69 3.28
CA LYS A 87 -21.51 19.93 4.06
C LYS A 87 -21.22 21.16 3.21
N ILE A 88 -20.10 21.19 2.49
CA ILE A 88 -19.74 22.30 1.59
C ILE A 88 -20.81 22.51 0.51
N ARG A 89 -21.27 21.43 -0.14
CA ARG A 89 -22.35 21.48 -1.14
C ARG A 89 -23.65 22.06 -0.56
N ARG A 90 -24.05 21.60 0.63
CA ARG A 90 -25.25 22.13 1.32
C ARG A 90 -25.12 23.61 1.66
N GLU A 91 -23.94 24.10 2.07
CA GLU A 91 -23.71 25.51 2.34
C GLU A 91 -23.76 26.35 1.06
N MET A 92 -23.19 25.85 -0.04
CA MET A 92 -23.30 26.50 -1.35
C MET A 92 -24.75 26.59 -1.84
N ASP A 93 -25.53 25.51 -1.73
CA ASP A 93 -26.95 25.50 -2.12
C ASP A 93 -27.77 26.49 -1.29
N LYS A 94 -27.49 26.63 0.01
CA LYS A 94 -28.12 27.64 0.87
C LYS A 94 -27.82 29.06 0.41
N ILE A 95 -26.58 29.35 0.03
CA ILE A 95 -26.20 30.69 -0.46
C ILE A 95 -26.84 30.94 -1.83
N ARG A 96 -26.83 29.94 -2.73
CA ARG A 96 -27.38 30.03 -4.08
C ARG A 96 -28.90 30.22 -4.12
N ASN A 97 -29.62 29.68 -3.14
CA ASN A 97 -31.07 29.81 -3.02
C ASN A 97 -31.52 31.12 -2.36
N LYS A 98 -30.60 32.03 -2.01
CA LYS A 98 -30.97 33.38 -1.58
C LYS A 98 -31.47 34.18 -2.79
N ASN A 99 -32.62 34.84 -2.67
CA ASN A 99 -33.24 35.62 -3.75
C ASN A 99 -32.36 36.80 -4.25
N LEU A 100 -31.45 37.33 -3.41
CA LEU A 100 -30.49 38.36 -3.78
C LEU A 100 -29.12 37.96 -3.24
N LEU A 101 -28.18 37.69 -4.15
CA LEU A 101 -26.79 37.39 -3.83
C LEU A 101 -26.02 38.70 -3.66
N SER A 102 -25.51 38.95 -2.45
CA SER A 102 -24.51 40.00 -2.23
C SER A 102 -23.21 39.67 -2.99
N ASP A 103 -22.38 40.66 -3.27
CA ASP A 103 -21.05 40.42 -3.86
C ASP A 103 -20.16 39.56 -2.93
N ASP A 104 -20.34 39.68 -1.61
CA ASP A 104 -19.71 38.79 -0.62
C ASP A 104 -20.18 37.34 -0.74
N ASP A 105 -21.47 37.11 -1.04
CA ASP A 105 -22.02 35.77 -1.25
C ASP A 105 -21.43 35.13 -2.52
N LYS A 106 -21.20 35.92 -3.58
CA LYS A 106 -20.56 35.45 -4.83
C LYS A 106 -19.09 35.08 -4.59
N ILE A 107 -18.36 35.88 -3.82
CA ILE A 107 -16.95 35.59 -3.46
C ILE A 107 -16.88 34.32 -2.61
N SER A 108 -17.75 34.19 -1.61
CA SER A 108 -17.84 33.00 -0.76
C SER A 108 -18.14 31.73 -1.56
N LEU A 109 -19.10 31.78 -2.49
CA LEU A 109 -19.40 30.68 -3.40
C LEU A 109 -18.18 30.27 -4.23
N LYS A 110 -17.44 31.23 -4.77
CA LYS A 110 -16.23 30.96 -5.55
C LYS A 110 -15.14 30.28 -4.71
N ILE A 111 -14.95 30.71 -3.46
CA ILE A 111 -13.98 30.11 -2.54
C ILE A 111 -14.40 28.68 -2.16
N MET A 112 -15.67 28.47 -1.84
CA MET A 112 -16.21 27.13 -1.52
C MET A 112 -16.08 26.17 -2.71
N GLN A 113 -16.40 26.63 -3.91
CA GLN A 113 -16.21 25.87 -5.16
C GLN A 113 -14.73 25.48 -5.34
N GLN A 114 -13.83 26.45 -5.20
CA GLN A 114 -12.39 26.20 -5.34
C GLN A 114 -11.86 25.20 -4.29
N ASN A 115 -12.38 25.26 -3.06
CA ASN A 115 -12.02 24.32 -2.00
C ASN A 115 -12.54 22.90 -2.27
N LEU A 116 -13.77 22.78 -2.80
CA LEU A 116 -14.34 21.51 -3.22
C LEU A 116 -13.50 20.88 -4.33
N ASP A 117 -13.17 21.65 -5.37
CA ASP A 117 -12.37 21.16 -6.51
C ASP A 117 -10.96 20.74 -6.06
N ARG A 118 -10.34 21.50 -5.15
CA ARG A 118 -9.06 21.13 -4.54
C ARG A 118 -9.15 19.84 -3.71
N ASN A 119 -10.25 19.62 -2.99
CA ASN A 119 -10.46 18.40 -2.22
C ASN A 119 -10.64 17.19 -3.14
N LEU A 120 -11.44 17.32 -4.20
CA LEU A 120 -11.65 16.26 -5.18
C LEU A 120 -10.34 15.89 -5.89
N ALA A 121 -9.58 16.89 -6.35
CA ALA A 121 -8.27 16.66 -6.98
C ALA A 121 -7.27 15.98 -6.02
N ARG A 122 -7.31 16.31 -4.73
CA ARG A 122 -6.49 15.62 -3.71
C ARG A 122 -6.93 14.18 -3.50
N ASP A 123 -8.22 13.93 -3.42
CA ASP A 123 -8.78 12.59 -3.22
C ASP A 123 -8.45 11.68 -4.41
N GLU A 124 -8.51 12.18 -5.65
CA GLU A 124 -8.09 11.47 -6.86
C GLU A 124 -6.60 11.07 -6.82
N VAL A 125 -5.71 11.99 -6.44
CA VAL A 125 -4.27 11.69 -6.31
C VAL A 125 -4.01 10.63 -5.24
N ILE A 126 -4.70 10.71 -4.10
CA ILE A 126 -4.58 9.73 -3.02
C ILE A 126 -5.09 8.35 -3.47
N GLU A 127 -6.20 8.31 -4.20
CA GLU A 127 -6.77 7.08 -4.73
C GLU A 127 -5.85 6.43 -5.78
N GLN A 128 -5.27 7.22 -6.67
CA GLN A 128 -4.29 6.77 -7.65
C GLN A 128 -3.02 6.23 -6.96
N GLU A 129 -2.54 6.90 -5.92
CA GLU A 129 -1.42 6.44 -5.09
C GLU A 129 -1.70 5.12 -4.37
N ARG A 130 -2.96 4.88 -4.00
CA ARG A 130 -3.43 3.69 -3.28
C ARG A 130 -3.59 2.48 -4.19
N ARG A 131 -4.07 2.71 -5.42
CA ARG A 131 -4.11 1.72 -6.51
C ARG A 131 -2.71 1.23 -6.91
N ASN A 132 -1.68 2.01 -6.60
CA ASN A 132 -0.32 1.63 -6.89
C ASN A 132 0.24 0.63 -5.87
N GLN A 133 0.20 -0.64 -6.26
CA GLN A 133 0.60 -1.80 -5.47
C GLN A 133 1.88 -2.46 -5.99
N LEU A 134 2.58 -1.80 -6.92
CA LEU A 134 3.72 -2.34 -7.65
C LEU A 134 4.80 -2.95 -6.73
N ILE A 135 5.12 -2.28 -5.62
CA ILE A 135 6.11 -2.77 -4.65
C ILE A 135 5.68 -4.08 -3.98
N TYR A 136 4.40 -4.26 -3.69
CA TYR A 136 3.90 -5.50 -3.08
C TYR A 136 3.88 -6.65 -4.09
N PHE A 137 3.61 -6.36 -5.36
CA PHE A 137 3.78 -7.34 -6.44
C PHE A 137 5.24 -7.76 -6.61
N ILE A 138 6.19 -6.83 -6.49
CA ILE A 138 7.62 -7.16 -6.48
C ILE A 138 7.94 -8.10 -5.31
N LEU A 139 7.42 -7.82 -4.11
CA LEU A 139 7.65 -8.66 -2.94
C LEU A 139 7.08 -10.08 -3.12
N ILE A 140 5.86 -10.20 -3.66
CA ILE A 140 5.25 -11.50 -4.00
C ILE A 140 6.11 -12.23 -5.05
N GLY A 141 6.58 -11.52 -6.07
CA GLY A 141 7.48 -12.08 -7.08
C GLY A 141 8.78 -12.63 -6.49
N LEU A 142 9.41 -11.88 -5.58
CA LEU A 142 10.61 -12.35 -4.86
C LEU A 142 10.32 -13.60 -4.03
N GLY A 143 9.18 -13.65 -3.33
CA GLY A 143 8.77 -14.83 -2.58
C GLY A 143 8.54 -16.06 -3.45
N LEU A 144 7.91 -15.89 -4.62
CA LEU A 144 7.71 -16.98 -5.58
C LEU A 144 9.04 -17.52 -6.13
N ILE A 145 9.96 -16.63 -6.50
CA ILE A 145 11.31 -17.01 -6.95
C ILE A 145 12.03 -17.81 -5.85
N GLN A 146 11.95 -17.36 -4.60
CA GLN A 146 12.57 -18.04 -3.47
C GLN A 146 11.98 -19.44 -3.24
N ILE A 147 10.65 -19.60 -3.36
CA ILE A 147 9.99 -20.91 -3.25
C ILE A 147 10.44 -21.84 -4.38
N ILE A 148 10.54 -21.35 -5.61
CA ILE A 148 11.02 -22.15 -6.75
C ILE A 148 12.45 -22.65 -6.49
N ILE A 149 13.35 -21.77 -6.03
CA ILE A 149 14.72 -22.14 -5.67
C ILE A 149 14.74 -23.19 -4.54
N ALA A 150 13.92 -23.00 -3.51
CA ALA A 150 13.81 -23.95 -2.40
C ALA A 150 13.34 -25.33 -2.88
N VAL A 151 12.29 -25.38 -3.71
CA VAL A 151 11.79 -26.62 -4.30
C VAL A 151 12.87 -27.31 -5.13
N ILE A 152 13.57 -26.58 -6.00
CA ILE A 152 14.67 -27.14 -6.80
C ILE A 152 15.75 -27.76 -5.89
N LEU A 153 16.14 -27.07 -4.83
CA LEU A 153 17.15 -27.56 -3.87
C LEU A 153 16.69 -28.74 -3.02
N ALA A 154 15.38 -28.95 -2.87
CA ALA A 154 14.82 -30.10 -2.17
C ALA A 154 14.90 -31.39 -3.02
N TYR A 155 14.83 -31.27 -4.35
CA TYR A 155 14.76 -32.40 -5.28
C TYR A 155 16.10 -32.73 -5.96
N ILE A 156 16.99 -31.76 -6.12
CA ILE A 156 18.41 -32.01 -6.38
C ILE A 156 19.01 -32.61 -5.13
#